data_AF-A0A4Y2N6R1-F1
#
_entry.id   AF-A0A4Y2N6R1-F1
#
_cell.length_a   1.000
_cell.length_b   1.000
_cell.length_c   1.000
_cell.angle_alpha   90.00
_cell.angle_beta   90.00
_cell.angle_gamma   90.00
#
_symmetry.space_group_name_H-M   'P 1'
#
loop_
_entity.id
_entity.type
_entity.pdbx_description
1 polymer ?
#
loop_
_entity_poly.entity_id
_entity_poly.type
_entity_poly.pdbx_seq_one_letter_code
_entity_poly.pdbx_strand_id
1 'polypeptide(L)'
;VVLRKSLQSKKEEYVCEPIEDYVKNLLPKVEATKRPVPLTKEPKYCVRYRDVLDLKDYSLMGYTDRAAPKEIIIDVQLPQVQRASDVELDILERKLVLKSSPGVSHSYSLNLDLSYAIDTNAGAAKFDKTKKVLTVTLPVKERGIPKEVLCNEKDEKTA
;
A
#
# COMPACT_ATOMS: atom_id res chain seq x y z
N VAL A 1 -26.24 59.62 -65.29
CA VAL A 1 -26.64 58.20 -65.34
C VAL A 1 -26.01 57.51 -64.13
N VAL A 2 -26.87 57.23 -63.14
CA VAL A 2 -26.97 56.04 -62.26
C VAL A 2 -25.63 55.38 -61.82
N LEU A 3 -25.32 55.09 -60.55
CA LEU A 3 -26.07 54.26 -59.59
C LEU A 3 -25.53 54.43 -58.16
N ARG A 4 -26.46 54.62 -57.20
CA ARG A 4 -26.26 54.27 -55.78
C ARG A 4 -26.06 52.76 -55.67
N LYS A 5 -25.05 52.31 -54.91
CA LYS A 5 -25.01 51.01 -54.21
C LYS A 5 -24.27 51.25 -52.89
N SER A 6 -25.01 51.48 -51.81
CA SER A 6 -25.49 50.46 -50.85
C SER A 6 -24.34 49.87 -50.03
N LEU A 7 -24.28 50.30 -48.76
CA LEU A 7 -23.46 49.72 -47.71
C LEU A 7 -24.01 48.33 -47.38
N GLN A 8 -23.24 47.30 -47.64
CA GLN A 8 -23.46 45.99 -47.05
C GLN A 8 -22.31 45.70 -46.09
N SER A 9 -22.65 45.82 -44.81
CA SER A 9 -21.87 45.35 -43.66
C SER A 9 -21.45 43.90 -43.89
N LYS A 10 -20.15 43.63 -43.98
CA LYS A 10 -19.60 42.27 -43.92
C LYS A 10 -19.48 41.91 -42.44
N LYS A 11 -20.34 40.99 -42.01
CA LYS A 11 -20.26 40.27 -40.74
C LYS A 11 -19.08 39.30 -40.87
N GLU A 12 -18.01 39.51 -40.12
CA GLU A 12 -16.98 38.50 -39.91
C GLU A 12 -17.59 37.39 -39.05
N GLU A 13 -17.95 36.29 -39.70
CA GLU A 13 -18.42 35.08 -39.05
C GLU A 13 -17.18 34.25 -38.71
N TYR A 14 -16.77 34.31 -37.45
CA TYR A 14 -15.69 33.49 -36.91
C TYR A 14 -16.18 32.04 -36.87
N VAL A 15 -15.65 31.21 -37.77
CA VAL A 15 -15.86 29.76 -37.75
C VAL A 15 -14.86 29.16 -36.77
N CYS A 16 -15.33 28.64 -35.64
CA CYS A 16 -14.52 27.80 -34.77
C CYS A 16 -14.27 26.47 -35.50
N GLU A 17 -13.02 26.19 -35.86
CA GLU A 17 -12.64 24.86 -36.35
C GLU A 17 -12.94 23.79 -35.28
N PRO A 18 -13.35 22.57 -35.68
CA PRO A 18 -13.71 21.50 -34.74
C PRO A 18 -12.54 21.18 -33.80
N ILE A 19 -12.81 21.16 -32.50
CA ILE A 19 -11.81 20.91 -31.43
C ILE A 19 -11.10 19.55 -31.63
N GLU A 20 -11.72 18.62 -32.36
CA GLU A 20 -11.26 17.24 -32.54
C GLU A 20 -9.86 17.13 -33.19
N ASP A 21 -9.52 18.00 -34.14
CA ASP A 21 -8.21 17.96 -34.82
C ASP A 21 -7.06 18.47 -33.93
N TYR A 22 -7.37 19.33 -32.96
CA TYR A 22 -6.37 19.85 -32.03
C TYR A 22 -5.94 18.79 -31.00
N VAL A 23 -6.89 17.97 -30.53
CA VAL A 23 -6.63 16.91 -29.53
C VAL A 23 -5.79 15.77 -30.11
N LYS A 24 -5.97 15.47 -31.41
CA LYS A 24 -5.25 14.38 -32.11
C LYS A 24 -3.75 14.63 -32.21
N ASN A 25 -3.33 15.89 -32.27
CA ASN A 25 -1.94 16.29 -32.50
C ASN A 25 -1.20 16.68 -31.21
N LEU A 26 -1.92 16.87 -30.10
CA LEU A 26 -1.36 17.20 -28.79
C LEU A 26 -1.02 15.98 -27.92
N LEU A 27 -1.47 14.79 -28.30
CA LEU A 27 -1.06 13.56 -27.65
C LEU A 27 0.28 13.12 -28.26
N PRO A 28 1.41 13.21 -27.53
CA PRO A 28 2.63 12.56 -28.00
C PRO A 28 2.31 11.09 -28.25
N LYS A 29 2.75 10.55 -29.40
CA LYS A 29 2.83 9.10 -29.59
C LYS A 29 3.80 8.57 -28.54
N VAL A 30 3.26 8.25 -27.36
CA VAL A 30 3.93 7.38 -26.41
C VAL A 30 3.89 6.02 -27.08
N GLU A 31 4.91 5.76 -27.90
CA GLU A 31 5.22 4.41 -28.35
C GLU A 31 5.49 3.61 -27.08
N ALA A 32 4.41 2.99 -26.59
CA ALA A 32 4.43 2.08 -25.47
C ALA A 32 5.32 0.91 -25.87
N THR A 33 6.62 1.05 -25.63
CA THR A 33 7.52 -0.08 -25.49
C THR A 33 6.88 -0.98 -24.45
N LYS A 34 6.26 -2.08 -24.91
CA LYS A 34 5.69 -3.11 -24.04
C LYS A 34 6.85 -3.76 -23.30
N ARG A 35 7.36 -3.09 -22.25
CA ARG A 35 8.17 -3.77 -21.24
C ARG A 35 7.29 -4.91 -20.72
N PRO A 36 7.76 -6.16 -20.70
CA PRO A 36 7.01 -7.23 -20.07
C PRO A 36 6.73 -6.77 -18.64
N VAL A 37 5.46 -6.51 -18.31
CA VAL A 37 5.08 -6.16 -16.95
C VAL A 37 5.44 -7.37 -16.10
N PRO A 38 6.39 -7.25 -15.15
CA PRO A 38 6.80 -8.39 -14.34
C PRO A 38 5.58 -8.94 -13.62
N LEU A 39 5.27 -10.22 -13.85
CA LEU A 39 4.17 -10.89 -13.17
C LEU A 39 4.49 -10.92 -11.67
N THR A 40 3.85 -10.02 -10.93
CA THR A 40 4.10 -9.86 -9.51
C THR A 40 3.16 -10.76 -8.73
N LYS A 41 3.72 -11.54 -7.81
CA LYS A 41 3.00 -12.52 -7.00
C LYS A 41 2.93 -12.06 -5.55
N GLU A 42 1.78 -12.23 -4.93
CA GLU A 42 1.65 -12.06 -3.49
C GLU A 42 2.21 -13.29 -2.76
N PRO A 43 3.17 -13.13 -1.83
CA PRO A 43 3.69 -14.25 -1.05
C PRO A 43 2.67 -14.70 0.00
N LYS A 44 2.77 -15.96 0.43
CA LYS A 44 2.00 -16.44 1.60
C LYS A 44 2.63 -15.86 2.85
N TYR A 45 1.81 -15.39 3.78
CA TYR A 45 2.29 -14.84 5.05
C TYR A 45 1.41 -15.26 6.22
N CYS A 46 1.96 -15.17 7.43
CA CYS A 46 1.24 -15.37 8.69
C CYS A 46 1.62 -14.24 9.66
N VAL A 47 0.60 -13.59 10.23
CA VAL A 47 0.77 -12.56 11.26
C VAL A 47 0.45 -13.20 12.61
N ARG A 48 1.36 -13.08 13.56
CA ARG A 48 1.23 -13.58 14.93
C ARG A 48 1.50 -12.46 15.90
N TYR A 49 0.78 -12.47 17.01
CA TYR A 49 0.96 -11.50 18.09
C TYR A 49 1.61 -12.19 19.28
N ARG A 50 2.61 -11.54 19.88
CA ARG A 50 3.33 -12.06 21.03
C ARG A 50 3.24 -11.08 22.20
N ASP A 51 2.93 -11.63 23.36
CA ASP A 51 3.02 -10.95 24.64
C ASP A 51 3.92 -11.76 25.58
N VAL A 52 4.63 -11.07 26.47
CA VAL A 52 5.53 -11.68 27.46
C VAL A 52 5.08 -11.20 28.82
N LEU A 53 4.18 -11.93 29.46
CA LEU A 53 3.61 -11.51 30.75
C LEU A 53 4.48 -12.02 31.91
N ASP A 54 4.92 -11.12 32.79
CA ASP A 54 5.46 -11.50 34.11
C ASP A 54 4.33 -11.46 35.15
N LEU A 55 4.39 -12.31 36.18
CA LEU A 55 3.48 -12.28 37.32
C LEU A 55 3.44 -10.90 37.99
N LYS A 56 4.54 -10.15 37.97
CA LYS A 56 4.61 -8.77 38.48
C LYS A 56 3.81 -7.77 37.65
N ASP A 57 3.67 -8.02 36.36
CA ASP A 57 2.92 -7.14 35.44
C ASP A 57 1.42 -7.14 35.77
N TYR A 58 0.90 -8.21 36.42
CA TYR A 58 -0.50 -8.30 36.83
C TYR A 58 -0.89 -7.31 37.93
N SER A 59 0.05 -6.92 38.80
CA SER A 59 -0.22 -5.98 39.90
C SER A 59 -0.16 -4.51 39.48
N LEU A 60 0.54 -4.20 38.39
CA LEU A 60 0.86 -2.83 37.97
C LEU A 60 0.08 -2.35 36.73
N MET A 61 -0.39 -3.26 35.87
CA MET A 61 -1.06 -2.89 34.61
C MET A 61 -2.56 -2.69 34.78
N GLY A 62 -3.07 -1.52 34.34
CA GLY A 62 -4.50 -1.24 34.23
C GLY A 62 -5.16 -2.09 33.13
N TYR A 63 -6.51 -2.12 33.10
CA TYR A 63 -7.29 -2.93 32.13
C TYR A 63 -6.99 -2.58 30.66
N THR A 64 -6.63 -1.33 30.39
CA THR A 64 -6.35 -0.80 29.03
C THR A 64 -5.00 -1.25 28.46
N ASP A 65 -3.98 -1.43 29.31
CA ASP A 65 -2.62 -1.80 28.89
C ASP A 65 -2.51 -3.25 28.42
N ARG A 66 -3.57 -4.05 28.63
CA ARG A 66 -3.65 -5.47 28.28
C ARG A 66 -4.26 -5.72 26.90
N ALA A 67 -4.82 -4.69 26.25
CA ALA A 67 -5.51 -4.88 24.97
C ALA A 67 -4.56 -5.04 23.78
N ALA A 68 -3.33 -4.51 23.89
CA ALA A 68 -2.37 -4.48 22.80
C ALA A 68 -1.18 -5.44 23.04
N PRO A 69 -0.76 -6.19 22.02
CA PRO A 69 0.38 -7.10 22.11
C PRO A 69 1.70 -6.33 22.27
N LYS A 70 2.72 -6.96 22.88
CA LYS A 70 4.07 -6.39 22.96
C LYS A 70 4.74 -6.34 21.59
N GLU A 71 4.56 -7.38 20.79
CA GLU A 71 5.25 -7.53 19.50
C GLU A 71 4.34 -8.17 18.45
N ILE A 72 4.56 -7.79 17.19
CA ILE A 72 3.97 -8.41 16.01
C ILE A 72 5.08 -9.21 15.30
N ILE A 73 4.81 -10.48 15.01
CA ILE A 73 5.70 -11.38 14.29
C ILE A 73 5.04 -11.73 12.96
N ILE A 74 5.72 -11.45 11.85
CA ILE A 74 5.23 -11.69 10.50
C ILE A 74 6.17 -12.65 9.80
N ASP A 75 5.67 -13.82 9.45
CA ASP A 75 6.41 -14.83 8.70
C ASP A 75 5.95 -14.81 7.24
N VAL A 76 6.85 -14.45 6.32
CA VAL A 76 6.58 -14.36 4.88
C VAL A 76 7.33 -15.47 4.14
N GLN A 77 6.60 -16.31 3.40
CA GLN A 77 7.17 -17.41 2.61
C GLN A 77 7.62 -16.90 1.24
N LEU A 78 8.93 -17.01 0.98
CA LEU A 78 9.59 -16.49 -0.22
C LEU A 78 10.43 -17.60 -0.89
N PRO A 79 9.81 -18.68 -1.43
CA PRO A 79 10.53 -19.83 -1.98
C PRO A 79 11.44 -19.49 -3.16
N GLN A 80 11.13 -18.44 -3.92
CA GLN A 80 11.94 -18.01 -5.09
C GLN A 80 13.11 -17.07 -4.72
N VAL A 81 13.20 -16.63 -3.46
CA VAL A 81 14.26 -15.74 -2.99
C VAL A 81 15.45 -16.55 -2.48
N GLN A 82 16.65 -16.19 -2.94
CA GLN A 82 17.88 -16.89 -2.55
C GLN A 82 18.62 -16.17 -1.43
N ARG A 83 18.68 -14.84 -1.47
CA ARG A 83 19.37 -14.02 -0.48
C ARG A 83 18.42 -12.99 0.13
N ALA A 84 18.71 -12.59 1.36
CA ALA A 84 18.00 -11.50 2.01
C ALA A 84 18.15 -10.17 1.23
N SER A 85 19.29 -9.97 0.55
CA SER A 85 19.55 -8.80 -0.29
C SER A 85 18.65 -8.70 -1.53
N ASP A 86 18.00 -9.79 -1.93
CA ASP A 86 17.12 -9.81 -3.10
C ASP A 86 15.70 -9.29 -2.73
N VAL A 87 15.52 -8.82 -1.48
CA VAL A 87 14.26 -8.33 -0.93
C VAL A 87 14.49 -6.99 -0.26
N GLU A 88 13.64 -6.04 -0.60
CA GLU A 88 13.51 -4.74 0.04
C GLU A 88 12.32 -4.77 0.99
N LEU A 89 12.54 -4.31 2.22
CA LEU A 89 11.54 -4.27 3.28
C LEU A 89 11.46 -2.84 3.82
N ASP A 90 10.33 -2.18 3.56
CA ASP A 90 10.01 -0.86 4.07
C ASP A 90 8.99 -0.99 5.20
N ILE A 91 9.34 -0.45 6.36
CA ILE A 91 8.51 -0.49 7.56
C ILE A 91 8.13 0.94 7.92
N LEU A 92 6.84 1.21 7.93
CA LEU A 92 6.24 2.45 8.39
C LEU A 92 5.47 2.20 9.69
N GLU A 93 5.01 3.27 10.33
CA GLU A 93 4.38 3.19 11.66
C GLU A 93 3.26 2.16 11.76
N ARG A 94 2.42 1.99 10.72
CA ARG A 94 1.30 1.03 10.70
C ARG A 94 1.25 0.24 9.42
N LYS A 95 2.39 0.09 8.73
CA LYS A 95 2.40 -0.54 7.40
C LYS A 95 3.73 -1.22 7.13
N LEU A 96 3.66 -2.39 6.52
CA LEU A 96 4.79 -3.14 6.05
C LEU A 96 4.68 -3.32 4.54
N VAL A 97 5.70 -2.87 3.82
CA VAL A 97 5.80 -3.05 2.37
C VAL A 97 7.03 -3.88 2.07
N LEU A 98 6.84 -4.94 1.30
CA LEU A 98 7.91 -5.83 0.86
C LEU A 98 7.90 -5.92 -0.66
N LYS A 99 9.08 -5.74 -1.26
CA LYS A 99 9.30 -5.88 -2.70
C LYS A 99 10.51 -6.76 -2.93
N SER A 100 10.47 -7.65 -3.91
CA SER A 100 11.67 -8.36 -4.35
C SER A 100 12.37 -7.62 -5.50
N SER A 101 13.67 -7.83 -5.64
CA SER A 101 14.48 -7.25 -6.70
C SER A 101 13.97 -7.59 -8.12
N PRO A 102 13.95 -6.61 -9.05
CA PRO A 102 13.63 -6.85 -10.46
C PRO A 102 14.75 -7.66 -11.14
N GLY A 103 14.49 -8.93 -11.43
CA GLY A 103 15.46 -9.85 -12.03
C GLY A 103 15.22 -11.32 -11.71
N VAL A 104 14.40 -11.61 -10.70
CA VAL A 104 13.86 -12.95 -10.44
C VAL A 104 12.66 -13.17 -11.36
N SER A 105 12.53 -14.36 -11.96
CA SER A 105 11.42 -14.73 -12.85
C SER A 105 10.01 -14.54 -12.24
N HIS A 106 9.95 -14.35 -10.92
CA HIS A 106 8.75 -14.02 -10.16
C HIS A 106 9.11 -12.92 -9.16
N SER A 107 8.55 -11.72 -9.34
CA SER A 107 8.66 -10.66 -8.34
C SER A 107 7.62 -10.86 -7.25
N TYR A 108 8.00 -10.73 -5.99
CA TYR A 108 7.09 -10.66 -4.86
C TYR A 108 6.76 -9.20 -4.53
N SER A 109 5.50 -8.95 -4.24
CA SER A 109 5.04 -7.69 -3.63
C SER A 109 4.04 -8.03 -2.55
N LEU A 110 4.26 -7.48 -1.35
CA LEU A 110 3.34 -7.58 -0.23
C LEU A 110 3.18 -6.19 0.37
N ASN A 111 1.94 -5.81 0.63
CA ASN A 111 1.60 -4.58 1.31
C ASN A 111 0.59 -4.92 2.39
N LEU A 112 1.01 -4.75 3.65
CA LEU A 112 0.26 -5.16 4.82
C LEU A 112 0.04 -3.96 5.73
N ASP A 113 -1.22 -3.64 6.01
CA ASP A 113 -1.59 -2.65 7.02
C ASP A 113 -1.62 -3.32 8.40
N LEU A 114 -0.99 -2.68 9.39
CA LEU A 114 -0.84 -3.16 10.75
C LEU A 114 -1.86 -2.50 11.67
N SER A 115 -2.54 -3.30 12.51
CA SER A 115 -3.56 -2.80 13.45
C SER A 115 -2.97 -1.92 14.57
N TYR A 116 -1.66 -2.03 14.84
CA TYR A 116 -0.97 -1.30 15.89
C TYR A 116 0.18 -0.47 15.33
N ALA A 117 0.46 0.65 16.00
CA ALA A 117 1.63 1.46 15.71
C ALA A 117 2.88 0.73 16.21
N ILE A 118 3.88 0.58 15.35
CA ILE A 118 5.12 -0.14 15.63
C ILE A 118 6.32 0.80 15.79
N ASP A 119 7.31 0.34 16.54
CA ASP A 119 8.61 1.01 16.64
C ASP A 119 9.53 0.54 15.51
N THR A 120 9.64 1.40 14.50
CA THR A 120 10.45 1.19 13.30
C THR A 120 11.94 1.07 13.63
N ASN A 121 12.41 1.64 14.74
CA ASN A 121 13.83 1.64 15.10
C ASN A 121 14.25 0.37 15.85
N ALA A 122 13.32 -0.23 16.58
CA ALA A 122 13.56 -1.44 17.38
C ALA A 122 13.12 -2.74 16.67
N GLY A 123 12.64 -2.66 15.42
CA GLY A 123 12.26 -3.81 14.62
C GLY A 123 13.45 -4.67 14.21
N ALA A 124 13.22 -5.98 14.06
CA ALA A 124 14.21 -6.93 13.59
C ALA A 124 13.65 -7.79 12.46
N ALA A 125 14.48 -8.13 11.47
CA ALA A 125 14.10 -9.04 10.39
C ALA A 125 15.18 -10.08 10.15
N LYS A 126 14.78 -11.34 9.94
CA LYS A 126 15.68 -12.47 9.70
C LYS A 126 15.17 -13.35 8.57
N PHE A 127 16.02 -13.60 7.59
CA PHE A 127 15.73 -14.53 6.50
C PHE A 127 16.35 -15.91 6.78
N ASP A 128 15.49 -16.92 6.91
CA ASP A 128 15.91 -18.31 6.97
C ASP A 128 16.03 -18.89 5.56
N LYS A 129 17.27 -19.11 5.10
CA LYS A 129 17.56 -19.66 3.77
C LYS A 129 17.08 -21.09 3.59
N THR A 130 17.01 -21.87 4.67
CA THR A 130 16.61 -23.28 4.63
C THR A 130 15.10 -23.40 4.46
N LYS A 131 14.34 -22.62 5.23
CA LYS A 131 12.87 -22.60 5.18
C LYS A 131 12.33 -21.69 4.09
N LYS A 132 13.16 -20.81 3.54
CA LYS A 132 12.76 -19.73 2.61
C LYS A 132 11.69 -18.83 3.22
N VAL A 133 11.90 -18.44 4.48
CA VAL A 133 10.97 -17.60 5.24
C VAL A 133 11.69 -16.36 5.74
N LEU A 134 11.08 -15.19 5.52
CA LEU A 134 11.45 -13.94 6.16
C LEU A 134 10.59 -13.77 7.41
N THR A 135 11.20 -13.78 8.59
CA THR A 135 10.54 -13.50 9.86
C THR A 135 10.85 -12.06 10.26
N VAL A 136 9.82 -11.22 10.36
CA VAL A 136 9.89 -9.84 10.81
C VAL A 136 9.29 -9.76 12.20
N THR A 137 10.01 -9.19 13.16
CA THR A 137 9.59 -8.97 14.55
C THR A 137 9.55 -7.48 14.81
N LEU A 138 8.36 -6.96 15.13
CA LEU A 138 8.06 -5.54 15.23
C LEU A 138 7.50 -5.24 16.62
N PRO A 139 8.22 -4.50 17.48
CA PRO A 139 7.68 -4.07 18.76
C PRO A 139 6.59 -3.02 18.57
N VAL A 140 5.54 -3.08 19.39
CA VAL A 140 4.42 -2.12 19.37
C VAL A 140 4.79 -0.90 20.22
N LYS A 141 4.66 0.32 19.68
CA LYS A 141 5.01 1.59 20.36
C LYS A 141 4.10 1.89 21.53
N GLU A 142 2.81 1.82 21.30
CA GLU A 142 1.78 2.20 22.26
C GLU A 142 0.94 0.96 22.56
N ARG A 143 0.96 0.51 23.82
CA ARG A 143 -0.02 -0.48 24.28
C ARG A 143 -1.38 0.18 24.51
N GLY A 144 -1.95 0.71 23.44
CA GLY A 144 -3.26 1.34 23.42
C GLY A 144 -4.27 0.51 22.67
N ILE A 145 -5.55 0.74 22.97
CA ILE A 145 -6.68 0.13 22.27
C ILE A 145 -6.49 0.34 20.74
N PRO A 146 -6.62 -0.72 19.91
CA PRO A 146 -6.53 -0.56 18.46
C PRO A 146 -7.53 0.51 18.00
N LYS A 147 -7.09 1.45 17.16
CA LYS A 147 -8.01 2.44 16.59
C LYS A 147 -8.96 1.72 15.63
N GLU A 148 -10.24 1.76 16.01
CA GLU A 148 -11.43 1.20 15.36
C GLU A 148 -11.57 -0.33 15.38
N VAL A 149 -12.19 -0.83 16.45
CA VAL A 149 -13.12 -1.95 16.29
C VAL A 149 -14.41 -1.34 15.76
N LEU A 150 -14.66 -1.43 14.45
CA LEU A 150 -15.98 -1.20 13.89
C LEU A 150 -16.85 -2.41 14.30
N CYS A 151 -17.26 -2.45 15.56
CA CYS A 151 -18.38 -3.30 15.95
C CYS A 151 -19.58 -2.74 15.19
N ASN A 152 -19.91 -3.35 14.05
CA ASN A 152 -21.25 -3.24 13.51
C ASN A 152 -22.15 -3.93 14.53
N GLU A 153 -22.57 -3.18 15.54
CA GLU A 153 -23.72 -3.49 16.36
C GLU A 153 -24.90 -3.50 15.38
N LYS A 154 -25.22 -4.68 14.84
CA LYS A 154 -26.52 -4.87 14.22
C LYS A 154 -27.50 -4.70 15.37
N ASP A 155 -28.17 -3.57 15.37
CA ASP A 155 -29.31 -3.29 16.23
C ASP A 155 -30.32 -4.42 16.05
N GLU A 156 -30.23 -5.42 16.92
CA GLU A 156 -31.34 -6.27 17.27
C GLU A 156 -32.24 -5.45 18.19
N LYS A 157 -33.15 -4.70 17.56
CA LYS A 157 -34.41 -4.32 18.20
C LYS A 157 -35.56 -4.89 17.39
N THR A 158 -35.98 -6.07 17.81
CA THR A 158 -37.36 -6.54 17.69
C THR A 158 -38.25 -5.69 18.60
N ALA A 159 -39.26 -5.03 18.02
CA ALA A 159 -40.62 -4.89 18.56
C ALA A 159 -41.52 -4.27 17.49
#